data_AF-A0A194R284-F1
#
_entry.id   AF-A0A194R284-F1
#
_cell.length_a   1.000
_cell.length_b   1.000
_cell.length_c   1.000
_cell.angle_alpha   90.00
_cell.angle_beta   90.00
_cell.angle_gamma   90.00
#
_symmetry.space_group_name_H-M   'P 1'
#
loop_
_entity.id
_entity.type
_entity.pdbx_description
1 polymer ?
#
loop_
_entity_poly.entity_id
_entity_poly.type
_entity_poly.pdbx_seq_one_letter_code
_entity_poly.pdbx_strand_id
1 'polypeptide(L)'
;MEGFIEVNEISDFVSYIRSIEWRDPWLIALLSFHILIEWRDPWLIALLSFHILVTFTCFSTRNYGNFQVILFITLLLLVYFSENINEVAARNWTLFSRQQYFDSKGLFISVVFSIPILLNCMIMVGSWLYQSTQIMTNLKKAQLRQRLKELNMHREQQQKMMKTE
;
A
#
# COMPACT_ATOMS: atom_id res chain seq x y z
N MET A 1 -18.04 -28.19 7.64
CA MET A 1 -18.14 -27.20 8.72
C MET A 1 -17.04 -26.20 8.51
N GLU A 2 -17.44 -24.94 8.46
CA GLU A 2 -16.70 -23.80 7.91
C GLU A 2 -15.37 -23.60 8.63
N GLY A 3 -14.30 -23.48 7.83
CA GLY A 3 -13.00 -23.04 8.29
C GLY A 3 -13.09 -21.58 8.69
N PHE A 4 -13.52 -21.33 9.92
CA PHE A 4 -13.34 -20.06 10.59
C PHE A 4 -11.85 -19.84 10.78
N ILE A 5 -11.29 -19.03 9.90
CA ILE A 5 -9.96 -18.45 10.05
C ILE A 5 -9.98 -17.69 11.39
N GLU A 6 -9.15 -18.13 12.34
CA GLU A 6 -8.96 -17.41 13.60
C GLU A 6 -8.48 -15.99 13.31
N VAL A 7 -9.26 -15.00 13.75
CA VAL A 7 -8.94 -13.57 13.70
C VAL A 7 -7.63 -13.24 14.47
N ASN A 8 -7.03 -14.22 15.15
CA ASN A 8 -5.79 -14.12 15.92
C ASN A 8 -4.52 -14.39 15.08
N GLU A 9 -4.63 -14.80 13.82
CA GLU A 9 -3.47 -15.18 12.98
C GLU A 9 -3.19 -14.23 11.80
N ILE A 10 -3.86 -13.08 11.77
CA ILE A 10 -3.46 -12.01 10.86
C ILE A 10 -2.35 -11.18 11.55
N SER A 11 -1.23 -11.82 11.94
CA SER A 11 -0.07 -11.09 12.46
C SER A 11 0.78 -10.48 11.34
N ASP A 12 0.66 -11.04 10.13
CA ASP A 12 1.64 -10.84 9.07
C ASP A 12 1.03 -10.18 7.84
N PHE A 13 1.74 -9.16 7.34
CA PHE A 13 1.50 -8.50 6.06
C PHE A 13 1.26 -9.48 4.90
N VAL A 14 1.91 -10.65 4.93
CA VAL A 14 1.77 -11.70 3.91
C VAL A 14 0.35 -12.27 3.89
N SER A 15 -0.29 -12.41 5.05
CA SER A 15 -1.68 -12.86 5.15
C SER A 15 -2.64 -11.82 4.61
N TYR A 16 -2.37 -10.52 4.86
CA TYR A 16 -3.12 -9.43 4.24
C TYR A 16 -2.99 -9.44 2.71
N ILE A 17 -1.76 -9.56 2.20
CA ILE A 17 -1.52 -9.68 0.75
C ILE A 17 -2.24 -10.90 0.17
N ARG A 18 -2.19 -12.07 0.82
CA ARG A 18 -2.91 -13.26 0.34
C ARG A 18 -4.43 -13.11 0.39
N SER A 19 -4.97 -12.27 1.27
CA SER A 19 -6.41 -11.99 1.35
C SER A 19 -6.92 -11.13 0.21
N ILE A 20 -6.04 -10.44 -0.52
CA ILE A 20 -6.41 -9.69 -1.72
C ILE A 20 -6.75 -10.70 -2.82
N GLU A 21 -7.88 -10.51 -3.48
CA GLU A 21 -8.35 -11.34 -4.61
C GLU A 21 -7.55 -11.02 -5.88
N TRP A 22 -6.28 -11.46 -5.94
CA TRP A 22 -5.38 -11.24 -7.09
C TRP A 22 -5.87 -11.83 -8.42
N ARG A 23 -6.90 -12.68 -8.38
CA ARG A 23 -7.45 -13.37 -9.54
C ARG A 23 -8.57 -12.58 -10.22
N ASP A 24 -8.71 -11.31 -9.86
CA ASP A 24 -9.71 -10.45 -10.45
C ASP A 24 -9.52 -10.26 -11.97
N PRO A 25 -10.59 -10.36 -12.77
CA PRO A 25 -10.53 -10.19 -14.22
C PRO A 25 -9.93 -8.86 -14.66
N TRP A 26 -10.14 -7.78 -13.88
CA TRP A 26 -9.61 -6.46 -14.19
C TRP A 26 -8.09 -6.38 -14.02
N LEU A 27 -7.52 -7.03 -13.00
CA LEU A 27 -6.06 -7.13 -12.80
C LEU A 27 -5.40 -7.91 -13.95
N ILE A 28 -6.03 -9.01 -14.37
CA ILE A 28 -5.55 -9.82 -15.49
C ILE A 28 -5.58 -9.01 -16.78
N ALA A 29 -6.68 -8.29 -17.05
CA ALA A 29 -6.80 -7.42 -18.23
C ALA A 29 -5.73 -6.32 -18.25
N LEU A 30 -5.40 -5.74 -17.10
CA LEU A 30 -4.33 -4.74 -16.97
C LEU A 30 -2.94 -5.33 -17.25
N LEU A 31 -2.64 -6.52 -16.71
CA LEU A 31 -1.39 -7.22 -16.99
C LEU A 31 -1.28 -7.59 -18.47
N SER A 32 -2.37 -8.07 -19.07
CA SER A 32 -2.43 -8.35 -20.51
C SER A 32 -2.18 -7.08 -21.33
N PHE A 33 -2.80 -5.95 -20.98
CA PHE A 33 -2.56 -4.67 -21.66
C PHE A 33 -1.09 -4.25 -21.60
N HIS A 34 -0.44 -4.45 -20.45
CA HIS A 34 0.98 -4.12 -20.25
C HIS A 34 1.91 -5.01 -21.10
N ILE A 35 1.59 -6.30 -21.25
CA ILE A 35 2.36 -7.25 -22.06
C ILE A 35 2.14 -7.02 -23.56
N LEU A 36 0.94 -6.56 -23.94
CA LEU A 36 0.57 -6.25 -25.33
C LEU A 36 1.24 -4.98 -25.87
N ILE A 37 1.74 -4.11 -24.99
CA ILE A 37 2.49 -2.91 -25.40
C ILE A 37 3.85 -3.32 -25.97
N GLU A 38 4.20 -2.82 -27.16
CA GLU A 38 5.53 -2.99 -27.73
C GLU A 38 6.54 -2.10 -26.97
N TRP A 39 7.32 -2.71 -26.07
CA TRP A 39 8.34 -2.04 -25.22
C TRP A 39 9.60 -1.58 -25.95
N ARG A 40 9.47 -1.12 -27.20
CA ARG A 40 10.61 -0.87 -28.09
C ARG A 40 11.18 0.54 -27.97
N ASP A 41 10.46 1.45 -27.31
CA ASP A 41 10.89 2.83 -27.13
C ASP A 41 11.74 3.01 -25.84
N PRO A 42 12.87 3.75 -25.90
CA PRO A 42 13.80 3.92 -24.76
C PRO A 42 13.15 4.52 -23.51
N TRP A 43 12.17 5.42 -23.68
CA TRP A 43 11.51 6.09 -22.57
C TRP A 43 10.59 5.15 -21.76
N LEU A 44 9.96 4.17 -22.43
CA LEU A 44 9.16 3.14 -21.77
C LEU A 44 10.05 2.21 -20.94
N ILE A 45 11.26 1.91 -21.41
CA ILE A 45 12.25 1.10 -20.68
C ILE A 45 12.77 1.86 -19.45
N ALA A 46 13.00 3.17 -19.57
CA ALA A 46 13.37 4.01 -18.43
C ALA A 46 12.25 4.02 -17.37
N LEU A 47 10.98 4.10 -17.78
CA LEU A 47 9.83 3.98 -16.88
C LEU A 47 9.73 2.60 -16.23
N LEU A 48 9.90 1.52 -17.00
CA LEU A 48 9.84 0.17 -16.47
C LEU A 48 10.97 -0.08 -15.45
N SER A 49 12.19 0.38 -15.74
CA SER A 49 13.30 0.27 -14.80
C SER A 49 13.06 1.08 -13.52
N PHE A 50 12.43 2.26 -13.64
CA PHE A 50 11.98 3.04 -12.49
C PHE A 50 10.94 2.27 -11.65
N HIS A 51 9.94 1.64 -12.26
CA HIS A 51 8.95 0.82 -11.53
C HIS A 51 9.59 -0.39 -10.82
N ILE A 52 10.55 -1.05 -11.47
CA ILE A 52 11.31 -2.15 -10.85
C ILE A 52 12.10 -1.64 -9.65
N LEU A 53 12.76 -0.49 -9.78
CA LEU A 53 13.49 0.18 -8.68
C LEU A 53 12.57 0.53 -7.52
N VAL A 54 11.40 1.11 -7.79
CA VAL A 54 10.40 1.44 -6.75
C VAL A 54 9.89 0.18 -6.06
N THR A 55 9.57 -0.86 -6.83
CA THR A 55 9.08 -2.13 -6.27
C THR A 55 10.17 -2.82 -5.43
N PHE A 56 11.41 -2.80 -5.91
CA PHE A 56 12.57 -3.29 -5.19
C PHE A 56 12.81 -2.49 -3.90
N THR A 57 12.69 -1.16 -3.97
CA THR A 57 12.82 -0.29 -2.81
C THR A 57 11.69 -0.54 -1.82
N CYS A 58 10.46 -0.78 -2.28
CA CYS A 58 9.32 -1.17 -1.46
C CYS A 58 9.58 -2.49 -0.73
N PHE A 59 10.13 -3.49 -1.42
CA PHE A 59 10.49 -4.78 -0.83
C PHE A 59 11.63 -4.66 0.19
N SER A 60 12.67 -3.88 -0.14
CA SER A 60 13.82 -3.64 0.74
C SER A 60 13.47 -2.82 1.98
N THR A 61 12.50 -1.91 1.85
CA THR A 61 12.05 -0.98 2.91
C THR A 61 11.15 -1.63 3.95
N ARG A 62 10.90 -2.95 3.87
CA ARG A 62 10.03 -3.69 4.80
C ARG A 62 10.35 -3.46 6.28
N ASN A 63 11.58 -3.09 6.63
CA ASN A 63 12.01 -2.86 8.00
C ASN A 63 11.83 -1.41 8.50
N TYR A 64 11.54 -0.44 7.62
CA TYR A 64 11.50 0.98 7.99
C TYR A 64 10.21 1.65 7.49
N GLY A 65 9.18 1.68 8.34
CA GLY A 65 7.88 2.30 8.02
C GLY A 65 7.99 3.77 7.58
N ASN A 66 8.94 4.54 8.10
CA ASN A 66 9.17 5.93 7.70
C ASN A 66 9.59 6.07 6.22
N PHE A 67 10.44 5.16 5.73
CA PHE A 67 10.83 5.15 4.32
C PHE A 67 9.66 4.75 3.42
N GLN A 68 8.78 3.87 3.90
CA GLN A 68 7.54 3.54 3.20
C GLN A 68 6.64 4.77 3.02
N VAL A 69 6.61 5.68 4.01
CA VAL A 69 5.88 6.96 3.90
C VAL A 69 6.48 7.89 2.86
N ILE A 70 7.81 8.01 2.85
CA ILE A 70 8.50 8.83 1.84
C ILE A 70 8.26 8.27 0.43
N LEU A 71 8.32 6.95 0.25
CA LEU A 71 8.01 6.30 -1.01
C LEU A 71 6.57 6.55 -1.46
N PHE A 72 5.61 6.47 -0.55
CA PHE A 72 4.20 6.75 -0.84
C PHE A 72 3.99 8.18 -1.34
N ILE A 73 4.55 9.17 -0.64
CA ILE A 73 4.46 10.59 -1.05
C ILE A 73 5.14 10.80 -2.39
N THR A 74 6.31 10.18 -2.60
CA THR A 74 7.04 10.25 -3.88
C THR A 74 6.19 9.69 -5.02
N LEU A 75 5.54 8.53 -4.81
CA LEU A 75 4.68 7.91 -5.81
C LEU A 75 3.45 8.76 -6.14
N LEU A 76 2.80 9.36 -5.14
CA LEU A 76 1.69 10.28 -5.36
C LEU A 76 2.11 11.54 -6.13
N LEU A 77 3.27 12.11 -5.79
CA LEU A 77 3.82 13.25 -6.52
C LEU A 77 4.11 12.88 -7.98
N LEU A 78 4.63 11.68 -8.24
CA LEU A 78 4.88 11.21 -9.60
C LEU A 78 3.59 11.06 -10.40
N VAL A 79 2.54 10.48 -9.80
CA VAL A 79 1.21 10.39 -10.44
C VAL A 79 0.63 11.79 -10.69
N TYR A 80 0.82 12.73 -9.76
CA TYR A 80 0.39 14.11 -9.96
C TYR A 80 1.16 14.81 -11.10
N PHE A 81 2.48 14.61 -11.18
CA PHE A 81 3.30 15.18 -12.24
C PHE A 81 3.16 14.46 -13.59
N SER A 82 2.47 13.32 -13.66
CA SER A 82 2.35 12.55 -14.90
C SER A 82 1.68 13.35 -16.02
N GLU A 83 0.73 14.23 -15.69
CA GLU A 83 0.08 15.13 -16.64
C GLU A 83 1.04 16.16 -17.23
N ASN A 84 1.87 16.78 -16.38
CA ASN A 84 2.92 17.72 -16.80
C ASN A 84 3.97 17.05 -17.69
N ILE A 85 4.41 15.83 -17.32
CA ILE A 85 5.35 15.04 -18.14
C ILE A 85 4.72 14.72 -19.49
N ASN A 86 3.44 14.34 -19.51
CA ASN A 86 2.70 14.05 -20.73
C ASN A 86 2.59 15.28 -21.65
N GLU A 87 2.32 16.47 -21.13
CA GLU A 87 2.29 17.69 -21.95
C GLU A 87 3.66 18.00 -22.58
N VAL A 88 4.74 17.90 -21.80
CA VAL A 88 6.09 18.14 -22.30
C VAL A 88 6.46 17.10 -23.37
N ALA A 89 6.13 15.84 -23.14
CA ALA A 89 6.37 14.77 -24.08
C ALA A 89 5.47 14.87 -25.33
N ALA A 90 4.24 15.39 -25.21
CA ALA A 90 3.36 15.68 -26.34
C ALA A 90 3.89 16.84 -27.20
N ARG A 91 4.58 17.84 -26.62
CA ARG A 91 5.22 18.92 -27.39
C ARG A 91 6.48 18.45 -28.11
N ASN A 92 7.24 17.54 -27.49
CA ASN A 92 8.48 16.98 -28.03
C ASN A 92 8.34 15.53 -28.51
N TRP A 93 7.16 15.15 -29.02
CA TRP A 93 6.84 13.76 -29.34
C TRP A 93 7.82 13.12 -30.33
N THR A 94 8.34 13.90 -31.30
CA THR A 94 9.32 13.45 -32.30
C THR A 94 10.69 13.06 -31.72
N LEU A 95 11.06 13.63 -30.57
CA LEU A 95 12.31 13.32 -29.89
C LEU A 95 12.17 12.12 -28.95
N PHE A 96 10.96 11.90 -28.43
CA PHE A 96 10.66 10.91 -27.41
C PHE A 96 10.17 9.57 -27.97
N SER A 97 9.45 9.57 -29.08
CA SER A 97 8.72 8.39 -29.54
C SER A 97 8.53 8.39 -31.06
N ARG A 98 8.55 7.18 -31.67
CA ARG A 98 8.20 7.02 -33.09
C ARG A 98 6.69 7.17 -33.35
N GLN A 99 5.87 7.05 -32.31
CA GLN A 99 4.40 7.19 -32.38
C GLN A 99 3.89 8.18 -31.33
N GLN A 100 2.81 8.91 -31.63
CA GLN A 100 2.25 9.88 -30.69
C GLN A 100 1.39 9.18 -29.63
N TYR A 101 2.03 8.70 -28.57
CA TYR A 101 1.36 8.11 -27.39
C TYR A 101 0.77 9.15 -26.44
N PHE A 102 1.26 10.38 -26.51
CA PHE A 102 0.89 11.47 -25.61
C PHE A 102 -0.29 12.25 -26.20
N ASP A 103 -1.41 12.22 -25.48
CA ASP A 103 -2.63 12.95 -25.80
C ASP A 103 -2.87 14.07 -24.78
N SER A 104 -3.67 15.08 -25.11
CA SER A 104 -3.99 16.22 -24.23
C SER A 104 -4.62 15.79 -22.91
N LYS A 105 -5.26 14.60 -22.88
CA LYS A 105 -5.87 14.00 -21.68
C LYS A 105 -4.87 13.20 -20.83
N GLY A 106 -3.67 12.92 -21.34
CA GLY A 106 -2.67 12.09 -20.65
C GLY A 106 -3.15 10.68 -20.30
N LEU A 107 -4.16 10.17 -21.00
CA LEU A 107 -4.82 8.90 -20.65
C LEU A 107 -3.86 7.71 -20.77
N PHE A 108 -3.04 7.65 -21.83
CA PHE A 108 -2.08 6.58 -22.03
C PHE A 108 -1.02 6.56 -20.93
N ILE A 109 -0.38 7.71 -20.66
CA ILE A 109 0.57 7.84 -19.56
C ILE A 109 -0.10 7.49 -18.24
N SER A 110 -1.28 8.01 -17.95
CA SER A 110 -1.95 7.75 -16.68
C SER A 110 -2.33 6.27 -16.51
N VAL A 111 -2.76 5.59 -17.57
CA VAL A 111 -3.12 4.17 -17.52
C VAL A 111 -1.87 3.29 -17.39
N VAL A 112 -0.82 3.54 -18.17
CA VAL A 112 0.39 2.71 -18.19
C VAL A 112 1.28 2.97 -16.96
N PHE A 113 1.36 4.22 -16.51
CA PHE A 113 2.21 4.64 -15.39
C PHE A 113 1.48 4.64 -14.06
N SER A 114 0.31 5.28 -13.99
CA SER A 114 -0.36 5.54 -12.72
C SER A 114 -1.07 4.31 -12.20
N ILE A 115 -1.63 3.42 -13.03
CA ILE A 115 -2.31 2.21 -12.53
C ILE A 115 -1.39 1.28 -11.73
N PRO A 116 -0.19 0.87 -12.19
CA PRO A 116 0.69 0.04 -11.39
C PRO A 116 1.20 0.76 -10.13
N ILE A 117 1.41 2.08 -10.19
CA ILE A 117 1.78 2.88 -9.02
C ILE A 117 0.63 2.96 -8.01
N LEU A 118 -0.59 3.21 -8.47
CA LEU A 118 -1.79 3.30 -7.65
C LEU A 118 -2.13 1.97 -7.02
N LEU A 119 -1.94 0.86 -7.74
CA LEU A 119 -2.09 -0.48 -7.17
C LEU A 119 -1.08 -0.71 -6.03
N ASN A 120 0.20 -0.37 -6.25
CA ASN A 120 1.21 -0.40 -5.18
C ASN A 120 0.82 0.51 -3.98
N CYS A 121 0.32 1.71 -4.26
CA CYS A 121 -0.15 2.65 -3.23
C CYS A 121 -1.35 2.09 -2.45
N MET A 122 -2.32 1.47 -3.13
CA MET A 122 -3.50 0.87 -2.50
C MET A 122 -3.07 -0.24 -1.52
N ILE A 123 -2.12 -1.08 -1.92
CA ILE A 123 -1.57 -2.15 -1.08
C ILE A 123 -0.84 -1.57 0.15
N MET A 124 -0.02 -0.52 -0.04
CA MET A 124 0.67 0.15 1.06
C MET A 124 -0.31 0.77 2.06
N VAL A 125 -1.33 1.48 1.57
CA VAL A 125 -2.37 2.11 2.40
C VAL A 125 -3.15 1.04 3.17
N GLY A 126 -3.56 -0.03 2.51
CA GLY A 126 -4.29 -1.12 3.16
C GLY A 126 -3.46 -1.81 4.25
N SER A 127 -2.16 -1.99 4.04
CA SER A 127 -1.24 -2.48 5.08
C SER A 127 -1.16 -1.54 6.29
N TRP A 128 -1.07 -0.22 6.07
CA TRP A 128 -1.04 0.73 7.18
C TRP A 128 -2.35 0.83 7.92
N LEU A 129 -3.49 0.79 7.23
CA LEU A 129 -4.81 0.78 7.86
C LEU A 129 -4.96 -0.47 8.73
N TYR A 130 -4.48 -1.60 8.24
CA TYR A 130 -4.44 -2.84 9.01
C TYR A 130 -3.56 -2.70 10.25
N GLN A 131 -2.32 -2.24 10.10
CA GLN A 131 -1.40 -2.01 11.23
C GLN A 131 -1.96 -1.02 12.25
N SER A 132 -2.55 0.08 11.80
CA SER A 132 -3.19 1.09 12.68
C SER A 132 -4.34 0.50 13.48
N THR A 133 -5.16 -0.35 12.85
CA THR A 133 -6.25 -1.06 13.53
C THR A 133 -5.72 -2.05 14.56
N GLN A 134 -4.65 -2.78 14.25
CA GLN A 134 -3.98 -3.68 15.20
C GLN A 134 -3.39 -2.93 16.40
N ILE A 135 -2.74 -1.80 16.16
CA ILE A 135 -2.22 -0.94 17.25
C ILE A 135 -3.36 -0.45 18.13
N MET A 136 -4.45 0.07 17.55
CA MET A 136 -5.60 0.57 18.30
C MET A 136 -6.28 -0.53 19.13
N THR A 137 -6.49 -1.71 18.54
CA THR A 137 -7.09 -2.85 19.25
C THR A 137 -6.18 -3.36 20.37
N ASN A 138 -4.87 -3.43 20.15
CA ASN A 138 -3.90 -3.83 21.17
C ASN A 138 -3.79 -2.80 22.30
N LEU A 139 -3.82 -1.50 21.98
CA LEU A 139 -3.87 -0.43 22.98
C LEU A 139 -5.15 -0.51 23.82
N LYS A 140 -6.32 -0.70 23.20
CA LYS A 140 -7.58 -0.90 23.93
C LYS A 140 -7.53 -2.14 24.82
N LYS A 141 -6.97 -3.25 24.33
CA LYS A 141 -6.75 -4.48 25.14
C LYS A 141 -5.78 -4.24 26.30
N ALA A 142 -4.73 -3.46 26.11
CA ALA A 142 -3.76 -3.10 27.15
C ALA A 142 -4.39 -2.19 28.22
N GLN A 143 -5.14 -1.16 27.79
CA GLN A 143 -5.88 -0.26 28.67
C GLN A 143 -6.92 -1.01 29.52
N LEU A 144 -7.67 -1.94 28.91
CA LEU A 144 -8.65 -2.75 29.65
C LEU A 144 -7.97 -3.64 30.71
N ARG A 145 -6.82 -4.24 30.37
CA ARG A 145 -6.02 -5.04 31.31
C ARG A 145 -5.48 -4.19 32.47
N GLN A 146 -5.08 -2.95 32.23
CA GLN A 146 -4.68 -2.03 33.30
C GLN A 146 -5.85 -1.69 34.23
N ARG A 147 -7.02 -1.31 33.68
CA ARG A 147 -8.21 -1.01 34.48
C ARG A 147 -8.66 -2.20 35.34
N LEU A 148 -8.63 -3.41 34.79
CA LEU A 148 -8.99 -4.62 35.56
C LEU A 148 -8.01 -4.87 36.72
N LYS A 149 -6.71 -4.62 36.53
CA LYS A 149 -5.71 -4.73 37.60
C LYS A 149 -5.96 -3.71 38.71
N GLU A 150 -6.24 -2.46 38.35
CA GLU A 150 -6.56 -1.39 39.31
C GLU A 150 -7.82 -1.71 40.12
N LEU A 151 -8.89 -2.18 39.46
CA LEU A 151 -10.13 -2.60 40.13
C LEU A 151 -9.91 -3.75 41.10
N ASN A 152 -9.13 -4.77 40.70
CA ASN A 152 -8.82 -5.90 41.57
C ASN A 152 -7.99 -5.46 42.79
N MET A 153 -6.99 -4.60 42.60
CA MET A 153 -6.21 -4.03 43.70
C MET A 153 -7.09 -3.26 44.70
N HIS A 154 -8.02 -2.42 44.21
CA HIS A 154 -8.95 -1.70 45.08
C HIS A 154 -9.89 -2.64 45.85
N ARG A 155 -10.38 -3.69 45.19
CA ARG A 155 -11.23 -4.71 45.84
C ARG A 155 -10.48 -5.45 46.94
N GLU A 156 -9.22 -5.81 46.72
CA GLU A 156 -8.36 -6.44 47.73
C GLU A 156 -8.09 -5.51 48.92
N GLN A 157 -7.84 -4.22 48.66
CA GLN A 157 -7.67 -3.21 49.72
C GLN A 157 -8.94 -3.08 50.58
N GLN A 158 -10.12 -3.00 49.95
CA GLN A 158 -11.40 -2.94 50.67
C GLN A 158 -11.65 -4.19 51.51
N GLN A 159 -11.35 -5.38 50.98
CA GLN A 159 -11.49 -6.64 51.73
C GLN A 159 -10.55 -6.72 52.93
N LYS A 160 -9.33 -6.16 52.84
CA LYS A 160 -8.41 -6.09 53.98
C LYS A 160 -8.91 -5.14 55.06
N MET A 161 -9.47 -3.99 54.68
CA MET A 161 -10.06 -3.03 55.63
C MET A 161 -11.22 -3.67 56.40
N MET A 162 -12.17 -4.31 55.71
CA MET A 162 -13.34 -4.96 56.36
C MET A 162 -12.99 -6.15 57.28
N LYS A 163 -11.80 -6.74 57.17
CA LYS A 163 -11.35 -7.84 58.05
C LYS A 163 -10.59 -7.36 59.28
N THR A 164 -10.20 -6.08 59.31
CA THR A 164 -9.38 -5.50 60.39
C THR A 164 -10.24 -4.76 61.42
N GLU A 165 -11.48 -4.39 61.05
CA GLU A 165 -12.55 -3.96 61.97
C GLU A 165 -13.28 -5.17 62.58
#